data_AF-A0A0A2W127-F1
#
_entry.id   AF-A0A0A2W127-F1
#
_cell.length_a   1.000
_cell.length_b   1.000
_cell.length_c   1.000
_cell.angle_alpha   90.00
_cell.angle_beta   90.00
_cell.angle_gamma   90.00
#
_symmetry.space_group_name_H-M   'P 1'
#
loop_
_entity.id
_entity.type
_entity.pdbx_description
1 polymer ?
#
loop_
_entity_poly.entity_id
_entity_poly.type
_entity_poly.pdbx_seq_one_letter_code
_entity_poly.pdbx_strand_id
1 'polypeptide(L)'
;MKRLIVGISGASGAIYGVRLLQILQQLPEVESHLVMSNAARQTLALETDYSLRDVQALADVVHDSRDIAASISSGSFKTMGMAVLPCSIKTLSGIVHSYTDGLLTRAADVVLKERRPLVLCIRETPLHLGHLRLMTQASELGAVIMPPVPAFYHRPQTLQDIVDQTVNRVLDQFDLELPEDLFIRWGEHNAASVFAAIPQNVRIGTDATYAPFSSKDAKGDFVGFDIDLGNELCKRIQTKCTWVGSDFDSLIPSLKAKKIDAIISSLSITEKRQQEILFSDKLYAADSRLIAAKGSPIQPTLESLKGKHVGVLQGSIQETYGNAEWRPKGVDVVAYANQDLIYSDLAAGRLDAAFQDEVAGSEGFLKQPAGKDYAFAGPYRPA
;
A
#
# COMPACT_ATOMS: atom_id res chain seq x y z
N MET A 1 15.15 5.66 -33.19
CA MET A 1 13.83 5.96 -32.60
C MET A 1 12.84 4.95 -33.14
N LYS A 2 12.25 4.14 -32.26
CA LYS A 2 11.17 3.20 -32.56
C LYS A 2 9.85 4.00 -32.60
N ARG A 3 8.88 3.60 -33.42
CA ARG A 3 7.58 4.30 -33.53
C ARG A 3 6.43 3.37 -33.23
N LEU A 4 5.61 3.70 -32.24
CA LEU A 4 4.46 2.88 -31.85
C LEU A 4 3.16 3.66 -32.08
N ILE A 5 2.20 3.03 -32.76
CA ILE A 5 0.86 3.61 -32.92
C ILE A 5 0.00 3.20 -31.72
N VAL A 6 -0.64 4.17 -31.09
CA VAL A 6 -1.58 3.97 -29.99
C VAL A 6 -2.98 4.37 -30.46
N GLY A 7 -3.84 3.38 -30.66
CA GLY A 7 -5.24 3.56 -30.97
C GLY A 7 -6.10 3.51 -29.70
N ILE A 8 -6.97 4.50 -29.49
CA ILE A 8 -7.98 4.46 -28.43
C ILE A 8 -9.36 4.45 -29.08
N SER A 9 -10.14 3.40 -28.83
CA SER A 9 -11.49 3.24 -29.38
C SER A 9 -12.58 3.32 -28.29
N GLY A 10 -13.85 3.40 -28.69
CA GLY A 10 -14.98 3.69 -27.78
C GLY A 10 -15.48 2.51 -26.94
N ALA A 11 -14.59 1.63 -26.48
CA ALA A 11 -14.92 0.66 -25.44
C ALA A 11 -14.56 1.22 -24.06
N SER A 12 -15.24 0.73 -23.02
CA SER A 12 -14.91 1.06 -21.64
C SER A 12 -13.48 0.63 -21.28
N GLY A 13 -12.82 1.39 -20.41
CA GLY A 13 -11.42 1.24 -20.04
C GLY A 13 -10.51 2.27 -20.70
N ALA A 14 -10.97 3.51 -20.93
CA ALA A 14 -10.14 4.55 -21.54
C ALA A 14 -8.82 4.78 -20.79
N ILE A 15 -8.82 4.56 -19.47
CA ILE A 15 -7.64 4.68 -18.60
C ILE A 15 -6.46 3.82 -19.04
N TYR A 16 -6.69 2.66 -19.66
CA TYR A 16 -5.58 1.81 -20.11
C TYR A 16 -4.78 2.48 -21.24
N GLY A 17 -5.47 3.14 -22.18
CA GLY A 17 -4.83 3.88 -23.27
C GLY A 17 -4.10 5.13 -22.76
N VAL A 18 -4.70 5.83 -21.78
CA VAL A 18 -4.06 6.97 -21.10
C VAL A 18 -2.78 6.52 -20.40
N ARG A 19 -2.86 5.44 -19.61
CA ARG A 19 -1.70 4.91 -18.87
C ARG A 19 -0.60 4.42 -19.80
N LEU A 20 -0.93 3.76 -20.92
CA LEU A 20 0.06 3.38 -21.92
C LEU A 20 0.82 4.61 -22.45
N LEU A 21 0.14 5.71 -22.78
CA LEU A 21 0.81 6.94 -23.23
C LEU A 21 1.70 7.55 -22.14
N GLN A 22 1.27 7.54 -20.88
CA GLN A 22 2.10 8.02 -19.76
C GLN A 22 3.40 7.23 -19.60
N ILE A 23 3.36 5.91 -19.83
CA ILE A 23 4.54 5.06 -19.77
C ILE A 23 5.43 5.29 -20.98
N LEU A 24 4.85 5.37 -22.19
CA LEU A 24 5.62 5.65 -23.42
C LEU A 24 6.33 7.01 -23.37
N GLN A 25 5.73 8.02 -22.78
CA GLN A 25 6.34 9.34 -22.61
C GLN A 25 7.64 9.29 -21.77
N GLN A 26 7.81 8.26 -20.93
CA GLN A 26 9.03 8.05 -20.13
C GLN A 26 10.12 7.28 -20.90
N LEU A 27 9.83 6.80 -22.11
CA LEU A 27 10.75 6.03 -22.96
C LEU A 27 11.25 6.90 -24.14
N PRO A 28 12.39 7.62 -23.99
CA PRO A 28 12.86 8.58 -25.00
C PRO A 28 13.20 7.94 -26.36
N GLU A 29 13.36 6.63 -26.42
CA GLU A 29 13.63 5.88 -27.65
C GLU A 29 12.37 5.54 -28.47
N VAL A 30 11.17 5.75 -27.91
CA VAL A 30 9.87 5.47 -28.54
C VAL A 30 9.14 6.78 -28.85
N GLU A 31 8.81 6.98 -30.14
CA GLU A 31 7.92 8.04 -30.60
C GLU A 31 6.50 7.48 -30.74
N SER A 32 5.56 8.04 -29.97
CA SER A 32 4.18 7.60 -29.88
C SER A 32 3.28 8.36 -30.88
N HIS A 33 2.49 7.60 -31.65
CA HIS A 33 1.51 8.15 -32.59
C HIS A 33 0.09 7.82 -32.14
N LEU A 34 -0.61 8.80 -31.57
CA LEU A 34 -1.97 8.65 -31.05
C LEU A 34 -3.02 8.85 -32.15
N VAL A 35 -4.01 7.95 -32.20
CA VAL A 35 -5.26 8.14 -32.94
C VAL A 35 -6.45 7.73 -32.07
N MET A 36 -7.40 8.64 -31.88
CA MET A 36 -8.59 8.41 -31.05
C MET A 36 -9.88 8.47 -31.89
N SER A 37 -10.70 7.42 -31.79
CA SER A 37 -12.05 7.45 -32.39
C SER A 37 -12.95 8.50 -31.71
N ASN A 38 -14.01 8.94 -32.39
CA ASN A 38 -14.97 9.87 -31.78
C ASN A 38 -15.65 9.29 -30.53
N ALA A 39 -15.98 7.99 -30.56
CA ALA A 39 -16.58 7.31 -29.41
C ALA A 39 -15.60 7.24 -28.22
N ALA A 40 -14.30 7.06 -28.45
CA ALA A 40 -13.29 7.07 -27.39
C ALA A 40 -13.27 8.41 -26.63
N ARG A 41 -13.50 9.53 -27.31
CA ARG A 41 -13.55 10.86 -26.65
C ARG A 41 -14.71 10.96 -25.67
N GLN A 42 -15.85 10.34 -26.00
CA GLN A 42 -17.01 10.29 -25.12
C GLN A 42 -16.74 9.37 -23.92
N THR A 43 -16.19 8.18 -24.16
CA THR A 43 -15.83 7.24 -23.09
C THR A 43 -14.80 7.84 -22.14
N LEU A 44 -13.76 8.51 -22.64
CA LEU A 44 -12.74 9.17 -21.83
C LEU A 44 -13.37 10.16 -20.84
N ALA A 45 -14.29 11.00 -21.32
CA ALA A 45 -14.97 12.02 -20.50
C ALA A 45 -15.93 11.42 -19.47
N LEU A 46 -16.40 10.18 -19.67
CA LEU A 46 -17.28 9.48 -18.73
C LEU A 46 -16.50 8.73 -17.64
N GLU A 47 -15.32 8.22 -17.96
CA GLU A 47 -14.60 7.27 -17.11
C GLU A 47 -13.42 7.86 -16.37
N THR A 48 -12.96 9.05 -16.76
CA THR A 48 -11.71 9.63 -16.23
C THR A 48 -11.82 11.14 -16.03
N ASP A 49 -10.94 11.67 -15.19
CA ASP A 49 -10.78 13.11 -15.00
C ASP A 49 -9.93 13.78 -16.10
N TYR A 50 -9.41 13.01 -17.05
CA TYR A 50 -8.58 13.53 -18.14
C TYR A 50 -9.45 14.18 -19.23
N SER A 51 -9.09 15.39 -19.64
CA SER A 51 -9.62 15.97 -20.86
C SER A 51 -8.97 15.35 -22.10
N LEU A 52 -9.62 15.51 -23.26
CA LEU A 52 -9.01 15.12 -24.54
C LEU A 52 -7.63 15.76 -24.74
N ARG A 53 -7.47 17.01 -24.31
CA ARG A 53 -6.22 17.76 -24.45
C ARG A 53 -5.11 17.16 -23.59
N ASP A 54 -5.45 16.71 -22.37
CA ASP A 54 -4.49 16.08 -21.48
C ASP A 54 -3.95 14.79 -22.10
N VAL A 55 -4.84 13.95 -22.64
CA VAL A 55 -4.44 12.71 -23.31
C VAL A 55 -3.62 12.96 -24.57
N GLN A 56 -3.99 13.97 -25.36
CA GLN A 56 -3.23 14.38 -26.54
C GLN A 56 -1.82 14.87 -26.20
N ALA A 57 -1.64 15.55 -25.06
CA ALA A 57 -0.35 16.03 -24.60
C ALA A 57 0.60 14.92 -24.12
N LEU A 58 0.09 13.70 -23.88
CA LEU A 58 0.91 12.54 -23.53
C LEU A 58 1.57 11.88 -24.75
N ALA A 59 1.13 12.18 -25.97
CA ALA A 59 1.66 11.58 -27.20
C ALA A 59 2.61 12.55 -27.92
N ASP A 60 3.61 12.00 -28.62
CA ASP A 60 4.54 12.79 -29.43
C ASP A 60 3.87 13.34 -30.69
N VAL A 61 3.00 12.53 -31.30
CA VAL A 61 2.24 12.90 -32.51
C VAL A 61 0.78 12.50 -32.35
N VAL A 62 -0.13 13.43 -32.61
CA VAL A 62 -1.57 13.21 -32.55
C VAL A 62 -2.18 13.33 -33.94
N HIS A 63 -2.92 12.30 -34.35
CA HIS A 63 -3.60 12.26 -35.65
C HIS A 63 -5.12 12.38 -35.49
N ASP A 64 -5.77 13.17 -36.36
CA ASP A 64 -7.24 13.20 -36.43
C ASP A 64 -7.76 11.88 -37.03
N SER A 65 -8.81 11.31 -36.44
CA SER A 65 -9.36 10.02 -36.89
C SER A 65 -9.94 10.05 -38.32
N ARG A 66 -10.18 11.24 -38.87
CA ARG A 66 -10.67 11.45 -40.25
C ARG A 66 -9.53 11.70 -41.24
N ASP A 67 -8.31 11.93 -40.77
CA ASP A 67 -7.18 12.25 -41.63
C ASP A 67 -6.58 10.98 -42.25
N ILE A 68 -7.17 10.52 -43.35
CA ILE A 68 -6.66 9.35 -44.08
C ILE A 68 -5.32 9.60 -44.79
N ALA A 69 -4.83 10.84 -44.83
CA ALA A 69 -3.56 11.21 -45.43
C ALA A 69 -2.40 11.24 -44.40
N ALA A 70 -2.70 11.03 -43.12
CA ALA A 70 -1.71 10.95 -42.05
C ALA A 70 -0.64 9.88 -42.31
N SER A 71 0.55 10.08 -41.76
CA SER A 71 1.71 9.19 -42.00
C SER A 71 1.41 7.71 -41.69
N ILE A 72 0.65 7.45 -40.62
CA ILE A 72 0.29 6.10 -40.17
C ILE A 72 -0.70 5.38 -41.10
N SER A 73 -1.24 6.04 -42.12
CA SER A 73 -2.09 5.43 -43.16
C SER A 73 -1.30 4.77 -44.30
N SER A 74 0.04 4.91 -44.29
CA SER A 74 0.94 4.37 -45.30
C SER A 74 1.92 3.35 -44.71
N GLY A 75 2.07 2.21 -45.39
CA GLY A 75 3.06 1.19 -45.02
C GLY A 75 4.52 1.64 -45.19
N SER A 76 4.77 2.63 -46.08
CA SER A 76 6.12 3.19 -46.25
C SER A 76 6.62 3.92 -45.00
N PHE A 77 5.71 4.42 -44.16
CA PHE A 77 6.03 4.96 -42.85
C PHE A 77 6.27 3.80 -41.88
N LYS A 78 7.54 3.59 -41.51
CA LYS A 78 7.94 2.46 -40.67
C LYS A 78 7.56 2.70 -39.21
N THR A 79 6.74 1.80 -38.68
CA THR A 79 6.37 1.67 -37.27
C THR A 79 6.75 0.29 -36.78
N MET A 80 6.93 0.14 -35.46
CA MET A 80 7.21 -1.16 -34.86
C MET A 80 5.93 -1.97 -34.65
N GLY A 81 4.75 -1.34 -34.72
CA GLY A 81 3.46 -1.99 -34.53
C GLY A 81 2.38 -1.00 -34.13
N MET A 82 1.25 -1.54 -33.65
CA MET A 82 0.13 -0.77 -33.14
C MET A 82 -0.55 -1.49 -31.98
N ALA A 83 -0.88 -0.76 -30.93
CA ALA A 83 -1.76 -1.22 -29.85
C ALA A 83 -3.10 -0.47 -29.93
N VAL A 84 -4.22 -1.19 -29.82
CA VAL A 84 -5.55 -0.59 -29.66
C VAL A 84 -6.08 -0.89 -28.26
N LEU A 85 -6.10 0.12 -27.40
CA LEU A 85 -6.36 -0.01 -25.98
C LEU A 85 -7.20 1.16 -25.44
N PRO A 86 -8.48 0.93 -25.09
CA PRO A 86 -9.25 -0.28 -25.33
C PRO A 86 -9.71 -0.42 -26.80
N CYS A 87 -10.00 -1.66 -27.23
CA CYS A 87 -10.54 -2.01 -28.54
C CYS A 87 -12.03 -2.40 -28.42
N SER A 88 -12.90 -1.65 -29.11
CA SER A 88 -14.33 -1.94 -29.19
C SER A 88 -14.63 -3.02 -30.22
N ILE A 89 -15.74 -3.73 -30.04
CA ILE A 89 -16.22 -4.70 -31.03
C ILE A 89 -16.44 -4.04 -32.40
N LYS A 90 -16.91 -2.79 -32.45
CA LYS A 90 -17.04 -2.03 -33.72
C LYS A 90 -15.69 -1.88 -34.41
N THR A 91 -14.66 -1.48 -33.66
CA THR A 91 -13.29 -1.34 -34.19
C THR A 91 -12.71 -2.68 -34.63
N LEU A 92 -12.85 -3.72 -33.82
CA LEU A 92 -12.45 -5.09 -34.17
C LEU A 92 -13.10 -5.53 -35.48
N SER A 93 -14.42 -5.36 -35.62
CA SER A 93 -15.17 -5.71 -36.83
C SER A 93 -14.64 -4.96 -38.06
N GLY A 94 -14.37 -3.65 -37.91
CA GLY A 94 -13.77 -2.85 -38.98
C GLY A 94 -12.39 -3.34 -39.41
N ILE A 95 -11.54 -3.73 -38.45
CA ILE A 95 -10.21 -4.29 -38.72
C ILE A 95 -10.31 -5.63 -39.45
N VAL A 96 -11.12 -6.57 -38.94
CA VAL A 96 -11.27 -7.92 -39.50
C VAL A 96 -11.79 -7.90 -40.94
N HIS A 97 -12.66 -6.96 -41.27
CA HIS A 97 -13.24 -6.84 -42.60
C HIS A 97 -12.48 -5.87 -43.53
N SER A 98 -11.30 -5.38 -43.11
CA SER A 98 -10.55 -4.30 -43.80
C SER A 98 -11.45 -3.11 -44.17
N TYR A 99 -12.46 -2.83 -43.34
CA TYR A 99 -13.37 -1.72 -43.53
C TYR A 99 -12.75 -0.47 -42.91
N THR A 100 -11.85 0.15 -43.68
CA THR A 100 -11.02 1.27 -43.25
C THR A 100 -11.75 2.62 -43.38
N ASP A 101 -12.88 2.75 -42.67
CA ASP A 101 -13.74 3.96 -42.69
C ASP A 101 -13.15 5.17 -41.93
N GLY A 102 -12.01 5.00 -41.26
CA GLY A 102 -11.25 6.06 -40.61
C GLY A 102 -9.80 5.68 -40.39
N LEU A 103 -9.01 6.63 -39.89
CA LEU A 103 -7.56 6.47 -39.73
C LEU A 103 -7.19 5.35 -38.77
N LEU A 104 -7.97 5.12 -37.69
CA LEU A 104 -7.66 4.08 -36.71
C LEU A 104 -7.72 2.68 -37.35
N THR A 105 -8.82 2.34 -38.04
CA THR A 105 -8.97 1.05 -38.74
C THR A 105 -8.03 0.95 -39.93
N ARG A 106 -7.76 2.07 -40.63
CA ARG A 106 -6.76 2.13 -41.70
C ARG A 106 -5.34 1.84 -41.21
N ALA A 107 -4.91 2.43 -40.11
CA ALA A 107 -3.58 2.22 -39.55
C ALA A 107 -3.40 0.77 -39.10
N ALA A 108 -4.43 0.16 -38.50
CA ALA A 108 -4.42 -1.26 -38.13
C ALA A 108 -4.32 -2.19 -39.37
N ASP A 109 -5.07 -1.90 -40.44
CA ASP A 109 -4.98 -2.63 -41.71
C ASP A 109 -3.57 -2.51 -42.34
N VAL A 110 -2.95 -1.32 -42.26
CA VAL A 110 -1.56 -1.10 -42.67
C VAL A 110 -0.59 -1.92 -41.83
N VAL A 111 -0.78 -1.99 -40.52
CA VAL A 111 0.07 -2.78 -39.61
C VAL A 111 -0.01 -4.26 -39.98
N LEU A 112 -1.21 -4.79 -40.21
CA LEU A 112 -1.41 -6.19 -40.60
C LEU A 112 -0.79 -6.51 -41.96
N LYS A 113 -1.05 -5.71 -43.00
CA LYS A 113 -0.50 -5.99 -44.34
C LYS A 113 1.02 -5.91 -44.40
N GLU A 114 1.63 -5.08 -43.54
CA GLU A 114 3.08 -4.96 -43.39
C GLU A 114 3.67 -6.00 -42.44
N ARG A 115 2.84 -6.93 -41.91
CA ARG A 115 3.22 -7.98 -40.96
C ARG A 115 3.90 -7.44 -39.70
N ARG A 116 3.41 -6.31 -39.20
CA ARG A 116 3.85 -5.71 -37.94
C ARG A 116 2.92 -6.16 -36.81
N PRO A 117 3.41 -6.24 -35.56
CA PRO A 117 2.58 -6.53 -34.39
C PRO A 117 1.36 -5.59 -34.28
N LEU A 118 0.16 -6.17 -34.25
CA LEU A 118 -1.09 -5.49 -33.92
C LEU A 118 -1.68 -6.11 -32.65
N VAL A 119 -1.72 -5.36 -31.55
CA VAL A 119 -2.27 -5.81 -30.26
C VAL A 119 -3.64 -5.20 -30.04
N LEU A 120 -4.66 -6.04 -29.88
CA LEU A 120 -6.05 -5.63 -29.72
C LEU A 120 -6.55 -5.94 -28.31
N CYS A 121 -6.71 -4.90 -27.50
CA CYS A 121 -7.17 -5.02 -26.13
C CYS A 121 -8.68 -4.92 -26.05
N ILE A 122 -9.34 -6.00 -26.48
CA ILE A 122 -10.78 -6.05 -26.70
C ILE A 122 -11.50 -6.04 -25.35
N ARG A 123 -12.37 -5.06 -25.12
CA ARG A 123 -13.16 -4.94 -23.90
C ARG A 123 -14.65 -5.04 -24.23
N GLU A 124 -15.22 -6.20 -23.92
CA GLU A 124 -16.66 -6.44 -23.95
C GLU A 124 -17.02 -7.63 -23.04
N THR A 125 -18.18 -7.61 -22.42
CA THR A 125 -18.72 -8.77 -21.68
C THR A 125 -20.23 -8.61 -21.44
N PRO A 126 -21.05 -9.67 -21.60
CA PRO A 126 -20.70 -11.01 -22.09
C PRO A 126 -20.42 -11.03 -23.60
N LEU A 127 -19.69 -12.04 -24.06
CA LEU A 127 -19.41 -12.23 -25.48
C LEU A 127 -20.44 -13.18 -26.11
N HIS A 128 -21.06 -12.76 -27.21
CA HIS A 128 -21.86 -13.66 -28.05
C HIS A 128 -20.99 -14.26 -29.18
N LEU A 129 -21.50 -15.28 -29.88
CA LEU A 129 -20.75 -16.01 -30.92
C LEU A 129 -20.17 -15.10 -32.03
N GLY A 130 -20.88 -14.04 -32.42
CA GLY A 130 -20.36 -13.05 -33.38
C GLY A 130 -19.06 -12.38 -32.91
N HIS A 131 -18.96 -11.96 -31.64
CA HIS A 131 -17.74 -11.37 -31.09
C HIS A 131 -16.58 -12.37 -31.12
N LEU A 132 -16.84 -13.61 -30.70
CA LEU A 132 -15.84 -14.68 -30.69
C LEU A 132 -15.32 -14.99 -32.09
N ARG A 133 -16.20 -15.06 -33.10
CA ARG A 133 -15.81 -15.26 -34.51
C ARG A 133 -14.93 -14.12 -35.02
N LEU A 134 -15.24 -12.87 -34.68
CA LEU A 134 -14.38 -11.73 -35.03
C LEU A 134 -13.02 -11.81 -34.33
N MET A 135 -12.97 -12.20 -33.06
CA MET A 135 -11.71 -12.40 -32.33
C MET A 135 -10.86 -13.51 -32.96
N THR A 136 -11.47 -14.63 -33.33
CA THR A 136 -10.80 -15.73 -34.04
C THR A 136 -10.23 -15.25 -35.37
N GLN A 137 -11.04 -14.58 -36.21
CA GLN A 137 -10.59 -14.08 -37.51
C GLN A 137 -9.46 -13.05 -37.37
N ALA A 138 -9.54 -12.13 -36.40
CA ALA A 138 -8.46 -11.19 -36.13
C ALA A 138 -7.15 -11.92 -35.77
N SER A 139 -7.23 -12.99 -34.96
CA SER A 139 -6.07 -13.81 -34.64
C SER A 139 -5.52 -14.55 -35.85
N GLU A 140 -6.37 -15.07 -36.74
CA GLU A 140 -5.98 -15.72 -38.01
C GLU A 140 -5.28 -14.74 -38.96
N LEU A 141 -5.68 -13.46 -38.96
CA LEU A 141 -5.01 -12.38 -39.71
C LEU A 141 -3.65 -11.97 -39.12
N GLY A 142 -3.30 -12.46 -37.92
CA GLY A 142 -2.04 -12.18 -37.25
C GLY A 142 -2.11 -11.09 -36.16
N ALA A 143 -3.31 -10.64 -35.78
CA ALA A 143 -3.45 -9.76 -34.63
C ALA A 143 -3.34 -10.55 -33.31
N VAL A 144 -2.77 -9.93 -32.28
CA VAL A 144 -2.76 -10.47 -30.91
C VAL A 144 -4.05 -10.06 -30.21
N ILE A 145 -4.80 -11.05 -29.75
CA ILE A 145 -6.04 -10.85 -28.99
C ILE A 145 -5.71 -10.83 -27.50
N MET A 146 -5.76 -9.63 -26.90
CA MET A 146 -5.26 -9.38 -25.55
C MET A 146 -6.27 -8.60 -24.70
N PRO A 147 -7.45 -9.16 -24.38
CA PRO A 147 -8.43 -8.47 -23.56
C PRO A 147 -7.84 -8.08 -22.19
N PRO A 148 -8.26 -6.95 -21.58
CA PRO A 148 -7.78 -6.52 -20.27
C PRO A 148 -8.40 -7.39 -19.16
N VAL A 149 -7.85 -8.60 -18.99
CA VAL A 149 -8.25 -9.58 -17.99
C VAL A 149 -7.27 -9.50 -16.80
N PRO A 150 -7.71 -9.04 -15.62
CA PRO A 150 -6.82 -8.83 -14.48
C PRO A 150 -6.12 -10.11 -14.02
N ALA A 151 -4.83 -10.00 -13.71
CA ALA A 151 -4.10 -11.02 -12.98
C ALA A 151 -4.12 -10.72 -11.47
N PHE A 152 -4.19 -11.77 -10.64
CA PHE A 152 -4.22 -11.62 -9.18
C PHE A 152 -3.00 -12.21 -8.47
N TYR A 153 -2.10 -12.86 -9.21
CA TYR A 153 -0.92 -13.49 -8.63
C TYR A 153 0.08 -12.48 -8.04
N HIS A 154 0.11 -11.27 -8.58
CA HIS A 154 0.91 -10.16 -8.06
C HIS A 154 0.21 -9.39 -6.93
N ARG A 155 -0.92 -9.90 -6.41
CA ARG A 155 -1.70 -9.35 -5.28
C ARG A 155 -1.96 -7.83 -5.40
N PRO A 156 -2.62 -7.35 -6.48
CA PRO A 156 -2.92 -5.93 -6.65
C PRO A 156 -3.69 -5.38 -5.44
N GLN A 157 -3.28 -4.21 -4.95
CA GLN A 157 -3.92 -3.46 -3.87
C GLN A 157 -4.80 -2.32 -4.41
N THR A 158 -4.50 -1.84 -5.61
CA THR A 158 -5.20 -0.72 -6.24
C THR A 158 -5.72 -1.06 -7.64
N LEU A 159 -6.68 -0.28 -8.13
CA LEU A 159 -7.09 -0.35 -9.54
C LEU A 159 -5.93 -0.02 -10.48
N GLN A 160 -5.00 0.84 -10.07
CA GLN A 160 -3.84 1.20 -10.86
C GLN A 160 -2.93 -0.02 -11.07
N ASP A 161 -2.75 -0.87 -10.07
CA ASP A 161 -1.93 -2.09 -10.19
C ASP A 161 -2.46 -3.04 -11.26
N ILE A 162 -3.79 -3.12 -11.41
CA ILE A 162 -4.45 -3.91 -12.46
C ILE A 162 -4.23 -3.28 -13.85
N VAL A 163 -4.35 -1.95 -13.93
CA VAL A 163 -4.10 -1.20 -15.16
C VAL A 163 -2.64 -1.35 -15.60
N ASP A 164 -1.71 -1.20 -14.67
CA ASP A 164 -0.27 -1.28 -14.86
C ASP A 164 0.17 -2.66 -15.33
N GLN A 165 -0.39 -3.72 -14.73
CA GLN A 165 -0.13 -5.08 -15.19
C GLN A 165 -0.56 -5.29 -16.64
N THR A 166 -1.74 -4.78 -17.04
CA THR A 166 -2.22 -4.90 -18.43
C THR A 166 -1.33 -4.09 -19.37
N VAL A 167 -0.99 -2.85 -19.01
CA VAL A 167 -0.14 -1.97 -19.84
C VAL A 167 1.24 -2.56 -20.03
N ASN A 168 1.88 -3.06 -18.97
CA ASN A 168 3.21 -3.69 -19.07
C ASN A 168 3.16 -4.93 -19.98
N ARG A 169 2.13 -5.77 -19.82
CA ARG A 169 1.91 -6.94 -20.66
C ARG A 169 1.64 -6.59 -22.13
N VAL A 170 1.09 -5.41 -22.44
CA VAL A 170 0.94 -4.89 -23.81
C VAL A 170 2.30 -4.47 -24.36
N LEU A 171 3.13 -3.79 -23.56
CA LEU A 171 4.50 -3.41 -23.94
C LEU A 171 5.37 -4.62 -24.26
N ASP A 172 5.22 -5.72 -23.51
CA ASP A 172 5.88 -7.01 -23.79
C ASP A 172 5.63 -7.52 -25.22
N GLN A 173 4.47 -7.24 -25.82
CA GLN A 173 4.15 -7.67 -27.19
C GLN A 173 4.95 -6.93 -28.28
N PHE A 174 5.63 -5.85 -27.91
CA PHE A 174 6.44 -5.02 -28.79
C PHE A 174 7.94 -5.12 -28.47
N ASP A 175 8.34 -6.03 -27.58
CA ASP A 175 9.72 -6.15 -27.08
C ASP A 175 10.26 -4.78 -26.58
N LEU A 176 9.41 -4.07 -25.83
CA LEU A 176 9.76 -2.83 -25.13
C LEU A 176 10.07 -3.16 -23.68
N GLU A 177 11.34 -3.01 -23.30
CA GLU A 177 11.80 -3.18 -21.93
C GLU A 177 11.63 -1.88 -21.16
N LEU A 178 11.02 -1.97 -19.99
CA LEU A 178 10.99 -0.86 -19.04
C LEU A 178 12.21 -0.91 -18.13
N PRO A 179 12.72 0.24 -17.64
CA PRO A 179 13.73 0.26 -16.59
C PRO A 179 13.31 -0.50 -15.33
N GLU A 180 12.01 -0.47 -15.02
CA GLU A 180 11.37 -1.22 -13.95
C GLU A 180 9.99 -1.69 -14.43
N ASP A 181 9.66 -2.97 -14.20
CA ASP A 181 8.35 -3.50 -14.53
C ASP A 181 7.25 -2.87 -13.67
N LEU A 182 6.10 -2.59 -14.27
CA LEU A 182 4.95 -2.01 -13.54
C LEU A 182 4.23 -3.01 -12.63
N PHE A 183 4.62 -4.30 -12.67
CA PHE A 183 4.07 -5.36 -11.83
C PHE A 183 5.09 -6.48 -11.64
N ILE A 184 4.91 -7.29 -10.59
CA ILE A 184 5.78 -8.44 -10.33
C ILE A 184 5.44 -9.58 -11.29
N ARG A 185 6.39 -9.99 -12.14
CA ARG A 185 6.21 -11.11 -13.08
C ARG A 185 6.06 -12.45 -12.35
N TRP A 186 5.36 -13.37 -12.98
CA TRP A 186 5.14 -14.71 -12.44
C TRP A 186 6.47 -15.45 -12.26
N GLY A 187 6.68 -16.04 -11.07
CA GLY A 187 7.92 -16.76 -10.76
C GLY A 187 9.10 -15.85 -10.37
N GLU A 188 9.01 -14.55 -10.69
CA GLU A 188 9.87 -13.49 -10.15
C GLU A 188 9.36 -12.99 -8.79
N HIS A 189 8.54 -13.82 -8.11
CA HIS A 189 8.46 -13.84 -6.66
C HIS A 189 9.83 -14.25 -6.08
N ASN A 190 10.85 -13.43 -6.30
CA ASN A 190 11.97 -13.40 -5.40
C ASN A 190 11.38 -13.08 -4.03
N ALA A 191 11.83 -13.81 -3.02
CA ALA A 191 11.56 -13.55 -1.61
C ALA A 191 12.08 -12.18 -1.12
N ALA A 192 12.27 -11.24 -2.03
CA ALA A 192 12.57 -9.84 -1.81
C ALA A 192 11.38 -9.05 -2.33
N SER A 193 10.42 -8.83 -1.44
CA SER A 193 9.73 -7.55 -1.38
C SER A 193 10.68 -6.41 -1.75
N VAL A 194 10.18 -5.41 -2.48
CA VAL A 194 10.81 -4.09 -2.59
C VAL A 194 10.89 -3.51 -1.18
N PHE A 195 11.87 -3.96 -0.41
CA PHE A 195 12.45 -3.17 0.64
C PHE A 195 13.39 -2.23 -0.08
N ALA A 196 13.21 -0.92 0.12
CA ALA A 196 14.30 0.03 -0.03
C ALA A 196 15.59 -0.63 0.48
N ALA A 197 16.70 -0.51 -0.25
CA ALA A 197 17.97 -1.18 0.06
C ALA A 197 18.13 -1.31 1.58
N ILE A 198 18.08 -2.55 2.09
CA ILE A 198 17.93 -2.81 3.52
C ILE A 198 19.03 -2.01 4.23
N PRO A 199 18.68 -1.07 5.13
CA PRO A 199 19.67 -0.17 5.69
C PRO A 199 20.75 -1.00 6.38
N GLN A 200 22.02 -0.72 6.08
CA GLN A 200 23.14 -1.45 6.70
C GLN A 200 23.15 -1.30 8.22
N ASN A 201 22.59 -0.18 8.72
CA ASN A 201 22.42 0.09 10.14
C ASN A 201 20.99 0.59 10.41
N VAL A 202 20.31 0.02 11.41
CA VAL A 202 18.96 0.42 11.83
C VAL A 202 18.96 0.72 13.33
N ARG A 203 18.53 1.93 13.71
CA ARG A 203 18.34 2.32 15.11
C ARG A 203 16.90 2.02 15.52
N ILE A 204 16.71 1.12 16.46
CA ILE A 204 15.38 0.72 16.93
C ILE A 204 15.10 1.41 18.25
N GLY A 205 14.05 2.24 18.29
CA GLY A 205 13.58 2.90 19.50
C GLY A 205 12.70 2.01 20.36
N THR A 206 12.91 2.03 21.68
CA THR A 206 12.11 1.28 22.65
C THR A 206 12.04 1.98 24.01
N ASP A 207 10.94 1.79 24.74
CA ASP A 207 10.85 2.13 26.17
C ASP A 207 11.34 0.92 27.00
N ALA A 208 12.46 1.12 27.70
CA ALA A 208 13.11 0.07 28.48
C ALA A 208 12.59 -0.07 29.92
N THR A 209 11.42 0.50 30.22
CA THR A 209 10.72 0.31 31.50
C THR A 209 9.52 -0.62 31.38
N TYR A 210 9.32 -1.22 30.20
CA TYR A 210 8.12 -1.96 29.83
C TYR A 210 8.31 -3.47 29.83
N ALA A 211 8.74 -4.04 30.96
CA ALA A 211 8.88 -5.49 31.12
C ALA A 211 7.51 -6.20 30.96
N PRO A 212 7.45 -7.40 30.36
CA PRO A 212 8.56 -8.24 29.90
C PRO A 212 8.99 -7.96 28.44
N PHE A 213 8.40 -6.97 27.79
CA PHE A 213 8.64 -6.66 26.38
C PHE A 213 10.03 -6.05 26.19
N SER A 214 10.31 -4.99 26.94
CA SER A 214 11.58 -4.27 26.89
C SER A 214 12.01 -3.84 28.29
N SER A 215 13.18 -4.27 28.71
CA SER A 215 13.82 -3.84 29.95
C SER A 215 15.34 -3.79 29.81
N LYS A 216 16.04 -3.45 30.90
CA LYS A 216 17.50 -3.58 31.00
C LYS A 216 17.88 -4.61 32.04
N ASP A 217 18.89 -5.40 31.74
CA ASP A 217 19.48 -6.32 32.71
C ASP A 217 20.42 -5.57 33.70
N ALA A 218 21.04 -6.31 34.62
CA ALA A 218 21.94 -5.74 35.62
C ALA A 218 23.21 -5.10 35.03
N LYS A 219 23.56 -5.39 33.77
CA LYS A 219 24.68 -4.79 33.04
C LYS A 219 24.26 -3.54 32.26
N GLY A 220 22.95 -3.29 32.17
CA GLY A 220 22.38 -2.20 31.38
C GLY A 220 22.09 -2.56 29.93
N ASP A 221 22.22 -3.84 29.56
CA ASP A 221 21.92 -4.34 28.21
C ASP A 221 20.40 -4.46 28.05
N PHE A 222 19.90 -4.13 26.85
CA PHE A 222 18.47 -4.30 26.54
C PHE A 222 18.11 -5.79 26.48
N VAL A 223 17.02 -6.17 27.14
CA VAL A 223 16.50 -7.53 27.18
C VAL A 223 14.96 -7.52 27.13
N GLY A 224 14.36 -8.65 26.76
CA GLY A 224 12.90 -8.82 26.71
C GLY A 224 12.40 -9.31 25.36
N PHE A 225 11.09 -9.58 25.28
CA PHE A 225 10.47 -10.14 24.07
C PHE A 225 10.65 -9.27 22.82
N ASP A 226 10.45 -7.95 22.94
CA ASP A 226 10.59 -7.00 21.83
C ASP A 226 12.05 -6.95 21.36
N ILE A 227 12.99 -7.08 22.31
CA ILE A 227 14.43 -7.09 22.04
C ILE A 227 14.83 -8.35 21.27
N ASP A 228 14.38 -9.52 21.72
CA ASP A 228 14.64 -10.81 21.07
C ASP A 228 14.03 -10.84 19.66
N LEU A 229 12.79 -10.35 19.52
CA LEU A 229 12.10 -10.25 18.25
C LEU A 229 12.84 -9.32 17.27
N GLY A 230 13.23 -8.13 17.72
CA GLY A 230 13.96 -7.17 16.90
C GLY A 230 15.33 -7.71 16.48
N ASN A 231 16.06 -8.35 17.39
CA ASN A 231 17.36 -8.96 17.10
C ASN A 231 17.26 -10.08 16.05
N GLU A 232 16.27 -10.97 16.18
CA GLU A 232 16.02 -12.04 15.20
C GLU A 232 15.58 -11.48 13.84
N LEU A 233 14.75 -10.42 13.83
CA LEU A 233 14.37 -9.73 12.60
C LEU A 233 15.60 -9.17 11.89
N CYS A 234 16.46 -8.44 12.61
CA CYS A 234 17.70 -7.87 12.09
C CYS A 234 18.67 -8.92 11.54
N LYS A 235 18.77 -10.07 12.21
CA LYS A 235 19.56 -11.21 11.74
C LYS A 235 19.05 -11.75 10.41
N ARG A 236 17.74 -11.91 10.24
CA ARG A 236 17.14 -12.44 8.99
C ARG A 236 17.29 -11.50 7.81
N ILE A 237 17.20 -10.19 8.05
CA ILE A 237 17.39 -9.17 7.00
C ILE A 237 18.86 -8.80 6.79
N GLN A 238 19.79 -9.44 7.52
CA GLN A 238 21.24 -9.23 7.42
C GLN A 238 21.68 -7.77 7.68
N THR A 239 21.07 -7.11 8.66
CA THR A 239 21.34 -5.71 9.04
C THR A 239 21.89 -5.61 10.46
N LYS A 240 22.76 -4.61 10.69
CA LYS A 240 23.19 -4.25 12.03
C LYS A 240 22.15 -3.37 12.71
N CYS A 241 21.60 -3.84 13.83
CA CYS A 241 20.65 -3.05 14.62
C CYS A 241 21.27 -2.54 15.92
N THR A 242 20.87 -1.34 16.32
CA THR A 242 21.24 -0.72 17.59
C THR A 242 20.00 -0.25 18.32
N TRP A 243 19.83 -0.66 19.57
CA TRP A 243 18.71 -0.25 20.40
C TRP A 243 18.94 1.14 21.00
N VAL A 244 17.91 1.98 20.95
CA VAL A 244 17.88 3.33 21.49
C VAL A 244 16.75 3.42 22.49
N GLY A 245 17.09 3.60 23.76
CA GLY A 245 16.11 3.72 24.85
C GLY A 245 15.61 5.16 24.98
N SER A 246 14.30 5.35 25.10
CA SER A 246 13.67 6.64 25.37
C SER A 246 12.28 6.46 26.00
N ASP A 247 11.71 7.53 26.55
CA ASP A 247 10.33 7.50 27.07
C ASP A 247 9.32 7.23 25.93
N PHE A 248 8.23 6.52 26.24
CA PHE A 248 7.27 6.01 25.26
C PHE A 248 6.68 7.09 24.33
N ASP A 249 6.33 8.26 24.89
CA ASP A 249 5.73 9.37 24.16
C ASP A 249 6.69 10.03 23.15
N SER A 250 8.00 9.88 23.36
CA SER A 250 9.05 10.45 22.53
C SER A 250 9.41 9.60 21.30
N LEU A 251 8.92 8.36 21.23
CA LEU A 251 9.25 7.41 20.16
C LEU A 251 8.79 7.89 18.77
N ILE A 252 7.51 8.26 18.63
CA ILE A 252 6.96 8.76 17.35
C ILE A 252 7.65 10.06 16.91
N PRO A 253 7.82 11.09 17.78
CA PRO A 253 8.62 12.27 17.45
C PRO A 253 10.07 11.93 17.04
N SER A 254 10.71 10.98 17.71
CA SER A 254 12.08 10.56 17.40
C SER A 254 12.18 9.87 16.04
N LEU A 255 11.19 9.07 15.66
CA LEU A 255 11.10 8.45 14.34
C LEU A 255 10.92 9.50 13.24
N LYS A 256 9.98 10.44 13.42
CA LYS A 256 9.74 11.54 12.46
C LYS A 256 10.96 12.45 12.31
N ALA A 257 11.69 12.67 13.39
CA ALA A 257 12.94 13.42 13.41
C ALA A 257 14.17 12.62 12.93
N LYS A 258 13.99 11.36 12.49
CA LYS A 258 15.07 10.47 12.04
C LYS A 258 16.17 10.25 13.09
N LYS A 259 15.84 10.30 14.37
CA LYS A 259 16.75 9.91 15.49
C LYS A 259 16.77 8.39 15.69
N ILE A 260 15.69 7.73 15.31
CA ILE A 260 15.53 6.29 15.18
C ILE A 260 14.94 5.98 13.81
N ASP A 261 15.04 4.74 13.38
CA ASP A 261 14.63 4.26 12.06
C ASP A 261 13.42 3.31 12.14
N ALA A 262 13.19 2.68 13.30
CA ALA A 262 12.01 1.86 13.60
C ALA A 262 11.65 1.95 15.10
N ILE A 263 10.43 1.56 15.45
CA ILE A 263 9.96 1.45 16.84
C ILE A 263 9.53 0.01 17.10
N ILE A 264 10.04 -0.60 18.17
CA ILE A 264 9.55 -1.87 18.73
C ILE A 264 9.41 -1.66 20.24
N SER A 265 8.17 -1.46 20.69
CA SER A 265 7.88 -1.04 22.07
C SER A 265 6.40 -1.21 22.45
N SER A 266 5.74 -2.31 22.05
CA SER A 266 4.28 -2.50 22.26
C SER A 266 3.40 -1.31 21.81
N LEU A 267 3.77 -0.62 20.73
CA LEU A 267 3.07 0.60 20.28
C LEU A 267 1.71 0.28 19.64
N SER A 268 0.61 0.67 20.30
CA SER A 268 -0.75 0.43 19.77
C SER A 268 -1.02 1.16 18.45
N ILE A 269 -1.71 0.49 17.52
CA ILE A 269 -2.18 1.08 16.26
C ILE A 269 -3.44 1.91 16.54
N THR A 270 -3.42 3.19 16.17
CA THR A 270 -4.60 4.07 16.21
C THR A 270 -4.70 4.87 14.92
N GLU A 271 -5.90 5.31 14.53
CA GLU A 271 -6.10 6.11 13.30
C GLU A 271 -5.18 7.33 13.26
N LYS A 272 -5.07 8.05 14.39
CA LYS A 272 -4.18 9.21 14.52
C LYS A 272 -2.71 8.85 14.25
N ARG A 273 -2.23 7.71 14.77
CA ARG A 273 -0.84 7.29 14.57
C ARG A 273 -0.60 6.81 13.13
N GLN A 274 -1.57 6.13 12.51
CA GLN A 274 -1.48 5.68 11.12
C GLN A 274 -1.40 6.84 10.11
N GLN A 275 -1.92 8.02 10.47
CA GLN A 275 -1.74 9.24 9.69
C GLN A 275 -0.32 9.82 9.79
N GLU A 276 0.43 9.47 10.84
CA GLU A 276 1.76 10.03 11.11
C GLU A 276 2.91 9.11 10.73
N ILE A 277 2.76 7.79 10.91
CA ILE A 277 3.79 6.77 10.69
C ILE A 277 3.20 5.47 10.14
N LEU A 278 4.03 4.69 9.46
CA LEU A 278 3.67 3.34 9.00
C LEU A 278 3.77 2.33 10.15
N PHE A 279 2.93 1.29 10.09
CA PHE A 279 2.93 0.17 11.04
C PHE A 279 3.17 -1.15 10.31
N SER A 280 3.73 -2.12 11.02
CA SER A 280 3.68 -3.53 10.60
C SER A 280 2.26 -4.09 10.76
N ASP A 281 2.06 -5.31 10.29
CA ASP A 281 0.93 -6.12 10.75
C ASP A 281 0.96 -6.26 12.28
N LYS A 282 -0.23 -6.38 12.88
CA LYS A 282 -0.38 -6.52 14.33
C LYS A 282 0.31 -7.79 14.82
N LEU A 283 1.33 -7.63 15.66
CA LEU A 283 2.12 -8.74 16.20
C LEU A 283 1.37 -9.51 17.30
N TYR A 284 0.72 -8.79 18.21
CA TYR A 284 -0.11 -9.33 19.28
C TYR A 284 -1.14 -8.29 19.73
N ALA A 285 -2.18 -8.76 20.41
CA ALA A 285 -3.14 -7.92 21.12
C ALA A 285 -2.94 -8.19 22.60
N ALA A 286 -2.84 -7.14 23.39
CA ALA A 286 -2.91 -7.24 24.82
C ALA A 286 -3.95 -6.26 25.35
N ASP A 287 -4.59 -6.74 26.39
CA ASP A 287 -5.77 -6.20 27.01
C ASP A 287 -5.35 -5.16 28.05
N SER A 288 -6.16 -4.12 28.33
CA SER A 288 -5.87 -3.20 29.43
C SER A 288 -6.48 -3.67 30.75
N ARG A 289 -5.70 -3.60 31.83
CA ARG A 289 -6.10 -4.01 33.18
C ARG A 289 -5.76 -2.94 34.20
N LEU A 290 -6.56 -2.90 35.25
CA LEU A 290 -6.30 -2.08 36.43
C LEU A 290 -5.57 -2.93 37.48
N ILE A 291 -4.51 -2.41 38.06
CA ILE A 291 -3.77 -3.01 39.18
C ILE A 291 -4.04 -2.19 40.43
N ALA A 292 -4.35 -2.87 41.53
CA ALA A 292 -4.51 -2.27 42.86
C ALA A 292 -3.96 -3.19 43.95
N ALA A 293 -3.85 -2.69 45.18
CA ALA A 293 -3.42 -3.51 46.32
C ALA A 293 -4.34 -4.73 46.52
N LYS A 294 -3.78 -5.87 46.93
CA LYS A 294 -4.55 -7.08 47.23
C LYS A 294 -5.59 -6.79 48.31
N GLY A 295 -6.83 -7.24 48.07
CA GLY A 295 -7.96 -6.99 48.97
C GLY A 295 -8.55 -5.58 48.88
N SER A 296 -8.03 -4.71 48.01
CA SER A 296 -8.63 -3.42 47.74
C SER A 296 -10.04 -3.60 47.14
N PRO A 297 -11.03 -2.78 47.55
CA PRO A 297 -12.36 -2.79 46.93
C PRO A 297 -12.35 -2.11 45.54
N ILE A 298 -11.21 -1.59 45.09
CA ILE A 298 -11.10 -0.90 43.80
C ILE A 298 -11.50 -1.83 42.66
N GLN A 299 -12.35 -1.31 41.78
CA GLN A 299 -12.80 -1.94 40.55
C GLN A 299 -12.54 -1.00 39.38
N PRO A 300 -12.41 -1.52 38.14
CA PRO A 300 -12.29 -0.71 36.94
C PRO A 300 -13.67 -0.17 36.55
N THR A 301 -14.33 0.55 37.45
CA THR A 301 -15.62 1.20 37.26
C THR A 301 -15.54 2.64 37.74
N LEU A 302 -16.32 3.52 37.11
CA LEU A 302 -16.29 4.93 37.45
C LEU A 302 -16.67 5.17 38.92
N GLU A 303 -17.67 4.45 39.42
CA GLU A 303 -18.11 4.55 40.81
C GLU A 303 -16.99 4.25 41.79
N SER A 304 -16.13 3.26 41.48
CA SER A 304 -15.03 2.87 42.33
C SER A 304 -13.80 3.78 42.21
N LEU A 305 -13.56 4.34 41.02
CA LEU A 305 -12.39 5.18 40.73
C LEU A 305 -12.60 6.66 41.03
N LYS A 306 -13.83 7.11 41.28
CA LYS A 306 -14.10 8.53 41.54
C LYS A 306 -13.33 9.01 42.77
N GLY A 307 -12.55 10.08 42.62
CA GLY A 307 -11.67 10.63 43.65
C GLY A 307 -10.39 9.82 43.90
N LYS A 308 -10.09 8.82 43.07
CA LYS A 308 -8.88 8.00 43.16
C LYS A 308 -7.79 8.48 42.23
N HIS A 309 -6.54 8.27 42.63
CA HIS A 309 -5.35 8.55 41.84
C HIS A 309 -4.96 7.32 41.02
N VAL A 310 -5.10 7.40 39.70
CA VAL A 310 -4.85 6.29 38.78
C VAL A 310 -3.66 6.62 37.89
N GLY A 311 -2.55 5.91 38.07
CA GLY A 311 -1.35 6.06 37.27
C GLY A 311 -1.51 5.46 35.88
N VAL A 312 -1.05 6.19 34.85
CA VAL A 312 -1.03 5.76 33.45
C VAL A 312 0.29 6.15 32.80
N LEU A 313 0.74 5.37 31.83
CA LEU A 313 1.93 5.71 31.03
C LEU A 313 1.59 6.84 30.05
N GLN A 314 2.40 7.88 30.03
CA GLN A 314 2.22 9.03 29.14
C GLN A 314 2.33 8.60 27.66
N GLY A 315 1.43 9.11 26.83
CA GLY A 315 1.33 8.78 25.42
C GLY A 315 0.62 7.46 25.11
N SER A 316 0.19 6.71 26.12
CA SER A 316 -0.48 5.41 25.95
C SER A 316 -1.96 5.52 25.57
N ILE A 317 -2.55 4.41 25.12
CA ILE A 317 -4.01 4.34 24.90
C ILE A 317 -4.77 4.38 26.23
N GLN A 318 -4.15 3.93 27.33
CA GLN A 318 -4.71 3.96 28.67
C GLN A 318 -4.82 5.39 29.21
N GLU A 319 -3.82 6.24 28.95
CA GLU A 319 -3.92 7.67 29.25
C GLU A 319 -5.06 8.31 28.45
N THR A 320 -5.12 8.03 27.14
CA THR A 320 -6.17 8.58 26.26
C THR A 320 -7.55 8.21 26.78
N TYR A 321 -7.77 6.93 27.11
CA TYR A 321 -9.01 6.42 27.68
C TYR A 321 -9.33 7.07 29.03
N GLY A 322 -8.38 7.08 29.97
CA GLY A 322 -8.57 7.68 31.29
C GLY A 322 -8.94 9.17 31.19
N ASN A 323 -8.31 9.90 30.28
CA ASN A 323 -8.59 11.31 30.06
C ASN A 323 -9.97 11.58 29.43
N ALA A 324 -10.45 10.69 28.57
CA ALA A 324 -11.77 10.82 27.96
C ALA A 324 -12.89 10.35 28.91
N GLU A 325 -12.71 9.22 29.58
CA GLU A 325 -13.80 8.52 30.25
C GLU A 325 -13.85 8.71 31.76
N TRP A 326 -12.71 8.98 32.40
CA TRP A 326 -12.57 9.00 33.86
C TRP A 326 -12.31 10.40 34.40
N ARG A 327 -11.34 11.13 33.82
CA ARG A 327 -10.94 12.46 34.29
C ARG A 327 -12.11 13.47 34.34
N PRO A 328 -12.99 13.58 33.31
CA PRO A 328 -14.12 14.50 33.35
C PRO A 328 -15.18 14.14 34.41
N LYS A 329 -15.13 12.91 34.92
CA LYS A 329 -16.10 12.35 35.88
C LYS A 329 -15.52 12.27 37.30
N GLY A 330 -14.35 12.88 37.53
CA GLY A 330 -13.77 13.09 38.86
C GLY A 330 -12.75 12.06 39.31
N VAL A 331 -12.17 11.28 38.40
CA VAL A 331 -10.98 10.44 38.68
C VAL A 331 -9.72 11.27 38.44
N ASP A 332 -8.74 11.19 39.32
CA ASP A 332 -7.44 11.83 39.10
C ASP A 332 -6.53 10.89 38.29
N VAL A 333 -6.48 11.10 36.97
CA VAL A 333 -5.60 10.35 36.07
C VAL A 333 -4.22 10.99 36.12
N VAL A 334 -3.20 10.25 36.54
CA VAL A 334 -1.84 10.76 36.72
C VAL A 334 -0.92 10.15 35.66
N ALA A 335 -0.43 10.96 34.74
CA ALA A 335 0.46 10.52 33.66
C ALA A 335 1.92 10.52 34.14
N TYR A 336 2.64 9.44 33.86
CA TYR A 336 4.06 9.28 34.18
C TYR A 336 4.87 9.05 32.92
N ALA A 337 6.10 9.59 32.89
CA ALA A 337 7.01 9.48 31.75
C ALA A 337 7.44 8.03 31.46
N ASN A 338 7.51 7.18 32.49
CA ASN A 338 7.88 5.77 32.36
C ASN A 338 7.15 4.89 33.38
N GLN A 339 7.19 3.58 33.14
CA GLN A 339 6.40 2.61 33.89
C GLN A 339 6.95 2.35 35.30
N ASP A 340 8.25 2.47 35.52
CA ASP A 340 8.89 2.29 36.82
C ASP A 340 8.43 3.32 37.86
N LEU A 341 8.19 4.57 37.41
CA LEU A 341 7.67 5.64 38.27
C LEU A 341 6.24 5.34 38.74
N ILE A 342 5.40 4.74 37.90
CA ILE A 342 4.03 4.33 38.26
C ILE A 342 4.10 3.30 39.39
N TYR A 343 4.93 2.26 39.25
CA TYR A 343 5.07 1.24 40.28
C TYR A 343 5.69 1.79 41.57
N SER A 344 6.64 2.71 41.47
CA SER A 344 7.25 3.37 42.62
C SER A 344 6.24 4.19 43.42
N ASP A 345 5.37 4.93 42.73
CA ASP A 345 4.32 5.73 43.37
C ASP A 345 3.17 4.88 43.90
N LEU A 346 2.84 3.78 43.22
CA LEU A 346 1.90 2.78 43.71
C LEU A 346 2.40 2.10 44.99
N ALA A 347 3.69 1.73 45.04
CA ALA A 347 4.35 1.16 46.21
C ALA A 347 4.43 2.14 47.39
N ALA A 348 4.62 3.43 47.11
CA ALA A 348 4.65 4.48 48.11
C ALA A 348 3.24 4.91 48.60
N GLY A 349 2.16 4.35 48.04
CA GLY A 349 0.79 4.73 48.36
C GLY A 349 0.37 6.11 47.85
N ARG A 350 1.12 6.67 46.88
CA ARG A 350 0.76 7.91 46.17
C ARG A 350 -0.30 7.68 45.09
N LEU A 351 -0.38 6.47 44.57
CA LEU A 351 -1.44 6.03 43.65
C LEU A 351 -2.34 5.01 44.32
N ASP A 352 -3.64 5.08 44.03
CA ASP A 352 -4.61 4.07 44.44
C ASP A 352 -4.60 2.87 43.49
N ALA A 353 -4.31 3.10 42.20
CA ALA A 353 -4.28 2.08 41.17
C ALA A 353 -3.37 2.47 39.99
N ALA A 354 -3.02 1.48 39.16
CA ALA A 354 -2.32 1.68 37.88
C ALA A 354 -3.15 1.06 36.74
N PHE A 355 -3.32 1.78 35.63
CA PHE A 355 -4.07 1.31 34.46
C PHE A 355 -3.14 1.16 33.25
N GLN A 356 -2.98 -0.08 32.78
CA GLN A 356 -1.90 -0.45 31.86
C GLN A 356 -2.21 -1.76 31.12
N ASP A 357 -1.28 -2.19 30.27
CA ASP A 357 -1.32 -3.47 29.56
C ASP A 357 -1.28 -4.70 30.49
N GLU A 358 -2.06 -5.72 30.16
CA GLU A 358 -2.23 -6.94 30.94
C GLU A 358 -0.95 -7.76 31.04
N VAL A 359 -0.21 -7.92 29.93
CA VAL A 359 1.02 -8.72 29.92
C VAL A 359 2.12 -7.99 30.66
N ALA A 360 2.25 -6.67 30.44
CA ALA A 360 3.19 -5.85 31.19
C ALA A 360 2.88 -5.83 32.69
N GLY A 361 1.59 -5.74 33.06
CA GLY A 361 1.17 -5.81 34.46
C GLY A 361 1.40 -7.16 35.11
N SER A 362 1.03 -8.24 34.45
CA SER A 362 1.13 -9.59 35.02
C SER A 362 2.58 -10.06 35.14
N GLU A 363 3.32 -10.08 34.03
CA GLU A 363 4.69 -10.60 33.97
C GLU A 363 5.73 -9.57 34.46
N GLY A 364 5.54 -8.29 34.11
CA GLY A 364 6.47 -7.21 34.43
C GLY A 364 6.39 -6.69 35.86
N PHE A 365 5.25 -6.89 36.55
CA PHE A 365 5.07 -6.38 37.91
C PHE A 365 4.50 -7.42 38.89
N LEU A 366 3.31 -7.96 38.65
CA LEU A 366 2.59 -8.79 39.63
C LEU A 366 3.32 -10.09 40.00
N LYS A 367 4.03 -10.70 39.05
CA LYS A 367 4.88 -11.88 39.30
C LYS A 367 6.27 -11.55 39.84
N GLN A 368 6.64 -10.27 39.86
CA GLN A 368 7.91 -9.82 40.40
C GLN A 368 7.81 -9.58 41.92
N PRO A 369 8.93 -9.59 42.66
CA PRO A 369 8.92 -9.33 44.10
C PRO A 369 8.26 -8.00 44.48
N ALA A 370 8.35 -6.97 43.61
CA ALA A 370 7.75 -5.66 43.81
C ALA A 370 6.21 -5.68 43.75
N GLY A 371 5.61 -6.59 42.96
CA GLY A 371 4.15 -6.68 42.79
C GLY A 371 3.46 -7.65 43.75
N LYS A 372 4.19 -8.28 44.68
CA LYS A 372 3.68 -9.34 45.56
C LYS A 372 2.42 -8.96 46.35
N ASP A 373 2.25 -7.68 46.67
CA ASP A 373 1.14 -7.14 47.48
C ASP A 373 0.01 -6.53 46.61
N TYR A 374 0.10 -6.69 45.29
CA TYR A 374 -0.84 -6.15 44.31
C TYR A 374 -1.51 -7.27 43.49
N ALA A 375 -2.63 -6.96 42.86
CA ALA A 375 -3.35 -7.85 41.95
C ALA A 375 -4.12 -7.03 40.91
N PHE A 376 -4.61 -7.71 39.86
CA PHE A 376 -5.60 -7.09 38.99
C PHE A 376 -6.91 -6.84 39.72
N ALA A 377 -7.40 -5.60 39.61
CA ALA A 377 -8.68 -5.17 40.11
C ALA A 377 -9.75 -5.44 39.04
N GLY A 378 -10.71 -6.31 39.38
CA GLY A 378 -11.92 -6.57 38.58
C GLY A 378 -11.72 -7.28 37.24
N PRO A 379 -12.81 -7.45 36.47
CA PRO A 379 -12.78 -8.06 35.15
C PRO A 379 -12.07 -7.16 34.12
N TYR A 380 -11.64 -7.77 33.02
CA TYR A 380 -11.04 -7.07 31.89
C TYR A 380 -11.94 -5.96 31.32
N ARG A 381 -11.32 -4.87 30.82
CA ARG A 381 -11.99 -3.86 29.99
C ARG A 381 -11.31 -3.74 28.62
N PRO A 382 -12.07 -3.84 27.51
CA PRO A 382 -11.58 -3.38 26.22
C PRO A 382 -11.21 -1.90 26.32
N ALA A 383 -9.96 -1.59 25.99
CA ALA A 383 -9.47 -0.21 25.84
C ALA A 383 -9.40 0.15 24.36
#